data_AF-A0AAU6HMS5-F1
#
_entry.id   AF-A0AAU6HMS5-F1
#
_cell.length_a   1.000
_cell.length_b   1.000
_cell.length_c   1.000
_cell.angle_alpha   90.00
_cell.angle_beta   90.00
_cell.angle_gamma   90.00
#
_symmetry.space_group_name_H-M   'P 1'
#
loop_
_entity.id
_entity.type
_entity.pdbx_description
1 polymer ?
#
loop_
_entity_poly.entity_id
_entity_poly.type
_entity_poly.pdbx_seq_one_letter_code
_entity_poly.pdbx_strand_id
1 'polypeptide(L)'
;MTERNEGEQQAAAAALRKGHAARAESAAARAAALSRYVEQHASDGHADAVWKAAHAARVAAQALAVFAENSADAAAESRCARNAAAAAAQASQMGQLVAADTDHAGAALELALKAAFKASQAAGAAAGAPYGGAREELNAAADVAEADAVSAATQAGWIRPGESVPSVDIGVRSSEVLSMLHF
;
A
#
# COMPACT_ATOMS: atom_id res chain seq x y z
N MET A 1 -29.97 6.89 26.84
CA MET A 1 -29.06 5.72 26.78
C MET A 1 -28.70 5.35 25.33
N THR A 2 -29.57 5.65 24.37
CA THR A 2 -29.37 5.43 22.92
C THR A 2 -28.34 6.36 22.28
N GLU A 3 -28.35 7.65 22.59
CA GLU A 3 -27.44 8.66 22.00
C GLU A 3 -25.96 8.43 22.36
N ARG A 4 -25.68 7.89 23.55
CA ARG A 4 -24.32 7.54 23.99
C ARG A 4 -23.75 6.36 23.20
N ASN A 5 -24.60 5.40 22.85
CA ASN A 5 -24.24 4.22 22.05
C ASN A 5 -23.99 4.60 20.57
N GLU A 6 -24.78 5.52 20.03
CA GLU A 6 -24.57 6.06 18.68
C GLU A 6 -23.27 6.87 18.56
N GLY A 7 -22.94 7.68 19.57
CA GLY A 7 -21.67 8.41 19.62
C GLY A 7 -20.44 7.49 19.70
N GLU A 8 -20.53 6.42 20.50
CA GLU A 8 -19.47 5.41 20.62
C GLU A 8 -19.27 4.62 19.30
N GLN A 9 -20.35 4.28 18.60
CA GLN A 9 -20.30 3.61 17.30
C GLN A 9 -19.72 4.50 16.19
N GLN A 10 -20.08 5.79 16.16
CA GLN A 10 -19.50 6.74 15.21
C GLN A 10 -18.00 6.96 15.45
N ALA A 11 -17.58 7.04 16.71
CA ALA A 11 -16.17 7.17 17.07
C ALA A 11 -15.37 5.92 16.66
N ALA A 12 -15.90 4.72 16.91
CA ALA A 12 -15.27 3.47 16.50
C ALA A 12 -15.16 3.36 14.96
N ALA A 13 -16.21 3.73 14.23
CA ALA A 13 -16.18 3.77 12.77
C ALA A 13 -15.13 4.76 12.25
N ALA A 14 -15.04 5.97 12.82
CA ALA A 14 -14.03 6.95 12.44
C ALA A 14 -12.59 6.46 12.71
N ALA A 15 -12.36 5.78 13.84
CA ALA A 15 -11.06 5.18 14.15
C ALA A 15 -10.66 4.09 13.15
N LEU A 16 -11.60 3.20 12.80
CA LEU A 16 -11.39 2.17 11.78
C LEU A 16 -11.02 2.78 10.43
N ARG A 17 -11.77 3.79 9.98
CA ARG A 17 -11.48 4.50 8.72
C ARG A 17 -10.09 5.12 8.71
N LYS A 18 -9.71 5.78 9.82
CA LYS A 18 -8.36 6.34 9.98
C LYS A 18 -7.27 5.26 9.90
N GLY A 19 -7.51 4.08 10.47
CA GLY A 19 -6.60 2.94 10.38
C GLY A 19 -6.43 2.45 8.94
N HIS A 20 -7.53 2.26 8.21
CA HIS A 20 -7.48 1.87 6.80
C HIS A 20 -6.76 2.91 5.93
N ALA A 21 -7.03 4.21 6.16
CA ALA A 21 -6.37 5.32 5.47
C ALA A 21 -4.85 5.26 5.68
N ALA A 22 -4.42 5.24 6.95
CA ALA A 22 -3.00 5.23 7.31
C ALA A 22 -2.27 4.03 6.70
N ARG A 23 -2.92 2.86 6.67
CA ARG A 23 -2.34 1.66 6.04
C ARG A 23 -2.22 1.79 4.53
N ALA A 24 -3.25 2.33 3.87
CA ALA A 24 -3.22 2.59 2.42
C ALA A 24 -2.13 3.61 2.06
N GLU A 25 -2.03 4.70 2.80
CA GLU A 25 -1.01 5.75 2.65
C GLU A 25 0.40 5.18 2.84
N SER A 26 0.62 4.42 3.91
CA SER A 26 1.89 3.74 4.17
C SER A 26 2.26 2.81 3.02
N ALA A 27 1.35 1.93 2.60
CA ALA A 27 1.64 0.99 1.52
C ALA A 27 1.91 1.70 0.17
N ALA A 28 1.15 2.74 -0.16
CA ALA A 28 1.40 3.56 -1.36
C ALA A 28 2.77 4.25 -1.30
N ALA A 29 3.14 4.77 -0.13
CA ALA A 29 4.46 5.36 0.09
C ALA A 29 5.59 4.35 -0.14
N ARG A 30 5.44 3.13 0.40
CA ARG A 30 6.41 2.04 0.19
C ARG A 30 6.52 1.68 -1.29
N ALA A 31 5.39 1.54 -1.99
CA ALA A 31 5.38 1.21 -3.42
C ALA A 31 6.09 2.27 -4.27
N ALA A 32 5.85 3.56 -3.99
CA ALA A 32 6.49 4.66 -4.68
C ALA A 32 8.01 4.70 -4.41
N ALA A 33 8.42 4.53 -3.16
CA ALA A 33 9.84 4.47 -2.79
C ALA A 33 10.57 3.29 -3.45
N LEU A 34 9.92 2.12 -3.51
CA LEU A 34 10.44 0.94 -4.20
C LEU A 34 10.55 1.13 -5.71
N SER A 35 9.57 1.77 -6.35
CA SER A 35 9.65 2.11 -7.77
C SER A 35 10.90 2.94 -8.07
N ARG A 36 11.17 3.96 -7.25
CA ARG A 36 12.36 4.80 -7.38
C ARG A 36 13.65 4.03 -7.09
N TYR A 37 13.66 3.15 -6.08
CA TYR A 37 14.81 2.28 -5.81
C TYR A 37 15.14 1.42 -7.03
N VAL A 38 14.11 0.77 -7.60
CA VAL A 38 14.26 -0.07 -8.80
C VAL A 38 14.79 0.76 -9.97
N GLU A 39 14.23 1.94 -10.23
CA GLU A 39 14.70 2.84 -11.30
C GLU A 39 16.17 3.24 -11.15
N GLN A 40 16.64 3.45 -9.92
CA GLN A 40 18.02 3.86 -9.63
C GLN A 40 19.05 2.73 -9.74
N HIS A 41 18.63 1.49 -9.52
CA HIS A 41 19.55 0.34 -9.38
C HIS A 41 19.40 -0.71 -10.48
N ALA A 42 18.35 -0.63 -11.30
CA ALA A 42 18.15 -1.54 -12.42
C ALA A 42 19.24 -1.38 -13.47
N SER A 43 19.87 -2.49 -13.86
CA SER A 43 20.70 -2.59 -15.05
C SER A 43 19.82 -2.62 -16.32
N ASP A 44 20.41 -2.45 -17.50
CA ASP A 44 19.70 -2.51 -18.79
C ASP A 44 18.90 -3.82 -18.99
N GLY A 45 19.29 -4.91 -18.30
CA GLY A 45 18.57 -6.18 -18.30
C GLY A 45 17.26 -6.21 -17.49
N HIS A 46 16.96 -5.16 -16.73
CA HIS A 46 15.85 -5.09 -15.77
C HIS A 46 14.74 -4.09 -16.16
N ALA A 47 14.66 -3.71 -17.44
CA ALA A 47 13.63 -2.79 -17.94
C ALA A 47 12.19 -3.21 -17.59
N ASP A 48 11.88 -4.51 -17.63
CA ASP A 48 10.58 -5.04 -17.22
C ASP A 48 10.31 -4.85 -15.71
N ALA A 49 11.33 -5.00 -14.86
CA ALA A 49 11.22 -4.76 -13.43
C ALA A 49 10.93 -3.28 -13.13
N VAL A 50 11.57 -2.35 -13.85
CA VAL A 50 11.29 -0.91 -13.76
C VAL A 50 9.84 -0.62 -14.13
N TRP A 51 9.37 -1.15 -15.26
CA TRP A 51 7.99 -0.94 -15.69
C TRP A 51 6.98 -1.51 -14.69
N LYS A 52 7.20 -2.72 -14.18
CA LYS A 52 6.32 -3.38 -13.20
C LYS A 52 6.30 -2.65 -11.86
N ALA A 53 7.44 -2.16 -11.38
CA ALA A 53 7.52 -1.40 -10.13
C ALA A 53 6.77 -0.06 -10.26
N ALA A 54 6.95 0.65 -11.37
CA ALA A 54 6.21 1.89 -11.66
C ALA A 54 4.70 1.65 -11.82
N HIS A 55 4.31 0.54 -12.47
CA HIS A 55 2.90 0.15 -12.55
C HIS A 55 2.30 -0.14 -11.17
N ALA A 56 3.01 -0.89 -10.33
CA ALA A 56 2.57 -1.18 -8.96
C ALA A 56 2.42 0.11 -8.13
N ALA A 57 3.37 1.04 -8.21
CA ALA A 57 3.26 2.34 -7.55
C ALA A 57 2.02 3.12 -8.00
N ARG A 58 1.70 3.10 -9.31
CA ARG A 58 0.47 3.72 -9.84
C ARG A 58 -0.80 3.09 -9.30
N VAL A 59 -0.87 1.75 -9.26
CA VAL A 59 -2.03 1.03 -8.71
C VAL A 59 -2.23 1.38 -7.23
N ALA A 60 -1.15 1.47 -6.45
CA ALA A 60 -1.23 1.85 -5.04
C ALA A 60 -1.72 3.30 -4.86
N ALA A 61 -1.21 4.24 -5.67
CA ALA A 61 -1.64 5.63 -5.65
C ALA A 61 -3.11 5.79 -6.10
N GLN A 62 -3.57 5.02 -7.09
CA GLN A 62 -4.97 4.99 -7.50
C GLN A 62 -5.88 4.45 -6.38
N ALA A 63 -5.47 3.41 -5.68
CA ALA A 63 -6.22 2.88 -4.54
C ALA A 63 -6.38 3.93 -3.42
N LEU A 64 -5.33 4.73 -3.17
CA LEU A 64 -5.39 5.84 -2.22
C LEU A 64 -6.28 6.99 -2.74
N ALA A 65 -6.24 7.28 -4.02
CA ALA A 65 -7.04 8.37 -4.58
C ALA A 65 -8.55 8.03 -4.62
N VAL A 66 -8.92 6.75 -4.75
CA VAL A 66 -10.30 6.25 -4.54
C VAL A 66 -10.75 6.39 -3.09
N PHE A 67 -9.82 6.32 -2.12
CA PHE A 67 -10.10 6.56 -0.71
C PHE A 67 -10.59 8.00 -0.48
N ALA A 68 -9.94 8.99 -1.12
CA ALA A 68 -10.27 10.41 -0.96
C ALA A 68 -11.67 10.79 -1.48
N GLU A 69 -12.23 9.98 -2.38
CA GLU A 69 -13.54 10.22 -3.01
C GLU A 69 -14.69 9.49 -2.30
N ASN A 70 -14.41 8.45 -1.53
CA ASN A 70 -15.41 7.62 -0.88
C ASN A 70 -15.46 7.91 0.63
N SER A 71 -16.34 8.82 1.05
CA SER A 71 -16.57 9.06 2.48
C SER A 71 -17.68 8.15 3.01
N ALA A 72 -17.33 7.04 3.68
CA ALA A 72 -18.09 6.31 4.72
C ALA A 72 -18.20 4.78 4.58
N ASP A 73 -17.68 4.13 3.54
CA ASP A 73 -17.70 2.65 3.44
C ASP A 73 -16.38 2.04 3.93
N ALA A 74 -16.36 1.61 5.19
CA ALA A 74 -15.20 0.94 5.80
C ALA A 74 -14.75 -0.32 5.03
N ALA A 75 -15.66 -1.02 4.35
CA ALA A 75 -15.31 -2.19 3.55
C ALA A 75 -14.62 -1.79 2.24
N ALA A 76 -15.06 -0.70 1.59
CA ALA A 76 -14.35 -0.14 0.44
C ALA A 76 -12.97 0.35 0.82
N GLU A 77 -12.86 1.07 1.93
CA GLU A 77 -11.60 1.56 2.47
C GLU A 77 -10.62 0.42 2.78
N SER A 78 -11.10 -0.64 3.44
CA SER A 78 -10.29 -1.83 3.71
C SER A 78 -9.81 -2.53 2.42
N ARG A 79 -10.66 -2.60 1.39
CA ARG A 79 -10.28 -3.12 0.06
C ARG A 79 -9.21 -2.24 -0.60
N CYS A 80 -9.30 -0.93 -0.46
CA CYS A 80 -8.29 0.00 -0.98
C CYS A 80 -6.93 -0.21 -0.28
N ALA A 81 -6.93 -0.30 1.05
CA ALA A 81 -5.73 -0.61 1.83
C ALA A 81 -5.10 -1.94 1.43
N ARG A 82 -5.91 -2.99 1.21
CA ARG A 82 -5.44 -4.28 0.69
C ARG A 82 -4.80 -4.14 -0.69
N ASN A 83 -5.43 -3.43 -1.62
CA ASN A 83 -4.92 -3.27 -2.98
C ASN A 83 -3.59 -2.50 -2.99
N ALA A 84 -3.47 -1.45 -2.16
CA ALA A 84 -2.20 -0.73 -1.97
C ALA A 84 -1.11 -1.65 -1.39
N ALA A 85 -1.43 -2.46 -0.37
CA ALA A 85 -0.48 -3.40 0.24
C ALA A 85 -0.02 -4.48 -0.75
N ALA A 86 -0.93 -5.00 -1.59
CA ALA A 86 -0.60 -5.97 -2.63
C ALA A 86 0.33 -5.36 -3.70
N ALA A 87 0.05 -4.13 -4.12
CA ALA A 87 0.91 -3.40 -5.04
C ALA A 87 2.31 -3.12 -4.44
N ALA A 88 2.38 -2.75 -3.16
CA ALA A 88 3.67 -2.59 -2.47
C ALA A 88 4.47 -3.90 -2.40
N ALA A 89 3.82 -5.05 -2.21
CA ALA A 89 4.47 -6.35 -2.25
C ALA A 89 5.00 -6.69 -3.67
N GLN A 90 4.24 -6.37 -4.72
CA GLN A 90 4.71 -6.51 -6.11
C GLN A 90 5.93 -5.63 -6.40
N ALA A 91 5.91 -4.37 -5.97
CA ALA A 91 7.07 -3.48 -6.10
C ALA A 91 8.29 -4.01 -5.31
N SER A 92 8.07 -4.62 -4.14
CA SER A 92 9.14 -5.22 -3.32
C SER A 92 9.79 -6.40 -4.03
N GLN A 93 9.00 -7.20 -4.77
CA GLN A 93 9.52 -8.30 -5.57
C GLN A 93 10.45 -7.78 -6.68
N MET A 94 10.09 -6.66 -7.33
CA MET A 94 10.94 -6.04 -8.35
C MET A 94 12.22 -5.47 -7.73
N GLY A 95 12.12 -4.86 -6.54
CA GLY A 95 13.27 -4.42 -5.76
C GLY A 95 14.24 -5.56 -5.42
N GLN A 96 13.72 -6.74 -5.08
CA GLN A 96 14.55 -7.93 -4.85
C GLN A 96 15.25 -8.41 -6.12
N LEU A 97 14.56 -8.48 -7.27
CA LEU A 97 15.16 -8.90 -8.54
C LEU A 97 16.35 -8.01 -8.91
N VAL A 98 16.16 -6.70 -8.83
CA VAL A 98 17.21 -5.71 -9.14
C VAL A 98 18.36 -5.77 -8.13
N ALA A 99 18.06 -6.02 -6.85
CA ALA A 99 19.09 -6.15 -5.84
C ALA A 99 19.88 -7.47 -5.93
N ALA A 100 19.31 -8.53 -6.50
CA ALA A 100 20.01 -9.80 -6.73
C ALA A 100 21.14 -9.69 -7.76
N ASP A 101 21.03 -8.74 -8.69
CA ASP A 101 22.07 -8.39 -9.67
C ASP A 101 23.23 -7.58 -9.06
N THR A 102 23.04 -7.08 -7.84
CA THR A 102 24.10 -6.41 -7.08
C THR A 102 24.69 -7.42 -6.10
N ASP A 103 26.01 -7.37 -5.85
CA ASP A 103 26.66 -8.16 -4.78
C ASP A 103 26.14 -7.84 -3.35
N HIS A 104 25.12 -6.99 -3.26
CA HIS A 104 24.50 -6.48 -2.04
C HIS A 104 23.13 -7.10 -1.74
N ALA A 105 22.80 -8.28 -2.30
CA ALA A 105 21.61 -9.06 -1.93
C ALA A 105 21.70 -9.61 -0.48
N GLY A 106 21.67 -8.72 0.50
CA GLY A 106 21.78 -9.03 1.92
C GLY A 106 20.45 -9.44 2.56
N ALA A 107 20.53 -10.09 3.72
CA ALA A 107 19.39 -10.57 4.50
C ALA A 107 18.31 -9.50 4.78
N ALA A 108 18.68 -8.21 4.79
CA ALA A 108 17.75 -7.10 4.96
C ALA A 108 16.73 -6.98 3.81
N LEU A 109 17.14 -7.21 2.56
CA LEU A 109 16.27 -7.14 1.38
C LEU A 109 15.25 -8.30 1.38
N GLU A 110 15.71 -9.50 1.72
CA GLU A 110 14.85 -10.68 1.85
C GLU A 110 13.84 -10.49 2.99
N LEU A 111 14.26 -9.95 4.13
CA LEU A 111 13.38 -9.61 5.24
C LEU A 111 12.34 -8.58 4.83
N ALA A 112 12.73 -7.54 4.10
CA ALA A 112 11.82 -6.51 3.60
C ALA A 112 10.77 -7.07 2.65
N LEU A 113 11.14 -7.96 1.74
CA LEU A 113 10.20 -8.66 0.86
C LEU A 113 9.22 -9.53 1.66
N LYS A 114 9.73 -10.35 2.58
CA LYS A 114 8.90 -11.21 3.44
C LYS A 114 7.90 -10.39 4.26
N ALA A 115 8.35 -9.28 4.83
CA ALA A 115 7.49 -8.36 5.59
C ALA A 115 6.42 -7.71 4.70
N ALA A 116 6.76 -7.30 3.48
CA ALA A 116 5.80 -6.75 2.52
C ALA A 116 4.71 -7.77 2.14
N PHE A 117 5.08 -9.03 1.89
CA PHE A 117 4.10 -10.10 1.64
C PHE A 117 3.24 -10.40 2.87
N LYS A 118 3.80 -10.37 4.08
CA LYS A 118 3.03 -10.53 5.32
C LYS A 118 2.02 -9.39 5.49
N ALA A 119 2.40 -8.14 5.23
CA ALA A 119 1.50 -6.99 5.24
C ALA A 119 0.36 -7.13 4.22
N SER A 120 0.67 -7.54 2.98
CA SER A 120 -0.33 -7.82 1.95
C SER A 120 -1.32 -8.91 2.37
N GLN A 121 -0.83 -10.00 2.97
CA GLN A 121 -1.70 -11.10 3.43
C GLN A 121 -2.58 -10.66 4.61
N ALA A 122 -2.03 -9.94 5.58
CA ALA A 122 -2.78 -9.43 6.72
C ALA A 122 -3.86 -8.43 6.29
N ALA A 123 -3.54 -7.51 5.38
CA ALA A 123 -4.52 -6.60 4.79
C ALA A 123 -5.61 -7.34 4.00
N GLY A 124 -5.23 -8.42 3.31
CA GLY A 124 -6.18 -9.32 2.64
C GLY A 124 -7.15 -10.01 3.59
N ALA A 125 -6.64 -10.50 4.72
CA ALA A 125 -7.46 -11.09 5.78
C ALA A 125 -8.42 -10.06 6.39
N ALA A 126 -7.93 -8.85 6.69
CA ALA A 126 -8.74 -7.77 7.26
C ALA A 126 -9.88 -7.35 6.32
N ALA A 127 -9.62 -7.23 5.01
CA ALA A 127 -10.61 -6.84 4.00
C ALA A 127 -11.55 -7.98 3.58
N GLY A 128 -11.36 -9.20 4.10
CA GLY A 128 -12.09 -10.39 3.67
C GLY A 128 -13.60 -10.31 3.86
N ALA A 129 -14.34 -11.01 2.99
CA ALA A 129 -15.80 -11.00 2.92
C ALA A 129 -16.58 -11.22 4.23
N PRO A 130 -16.17 -12.09 5.19
CA PRO A 130 -16.98 -12.30 6.38
C PRO A 130 -17.05 -11.10 7.33
N TYR A 131 -16.11 -10.15 7.23
CA TYR A 131 -16.03 -9.00 8.16
C TYR A 131 -15.87 -7.65 7.48
N GLY A 132 -15.53 -7.62 6.19
CA GLY A 132 -15.47 -6.39 5.38
C GLY A 132 -14.65 -5.27 6.03
N GLY A 133 -13.51 -5.57 6.66
CA GLY A 133 -12.68 -4.55 7.30
C GLY A 133 -13.11 -4.09 8.69
N ALA A 134 -14.15 -4.69 9.30
CA ALA A 134 -14.66 -4.29 10.61
C ALA A 134 -14.03 -5.03 11.80
N ARG A 135 -13.36 -6.17 11.58
CA ARG A 135 -12.81 -6.98 12.68
C ARG A 135 -11.52 -6.38 13.24
N GLU A 136 -11.60 -5.86 14.47
CA GLU A 136 -10.51 -5.17 15.17
C GLU A 136 -9.21 -5.98 15.22
N GLU A 137 -9.27 -7.26 15.61
CA GLU A 137 -8.09 -8.13 15.71
C GLU A 137 -7.33 -8.26 14.39
N LEU A 138 -8.06 -8.38 13.27
CA LEU A 138 -7.47 -8.49 11.94
C LEU A 138 -6.87 -7.15 11.48
N ASN A 139 -7.51 -6.03 11.85
CA ASN A 139 -6.98 -4.71 11.58
C ASN A 139 -5.70 -4.44 12.37
N ALA A 140 -5.68 -4.75 13.67
CA ALA A 140 -4.49 -4.63 14.50
C ALA A 140 -3.33 -5.49 13.96
N ALA A 141 -3.62 -6.73 13.54
CA ALA A 141 -2.61 -7.59 12.92
C ALA A 141 -2.07 -7.02 11.60
N ALA A 142 -2.93 -6.40 10.78
CA ALA A 142 -2.53 -5.73 9.55
C ALA A 142 -1.72 -4.46 9.81
N ASP A 143 -2.01 -3.70 10.86
CA ASP A 143 -1.24 -2.52 11.25
C ASP A 143 0.15 -2.88 11.75
N VAL A 144 0.26 -3.93 12.58
CA VAL A 144 1.56 -4.47 13.01
C VAL A 144 2.36 -4.97 11.80
N ALA A 145 1.73 -5.70 10.89
CA ALA A 145 2.42 -6.20 9.70
C ALA A 145 2.88 -5.07 8.76
N GLU A 146 2.11 -3.99 8.64
CA GLU A 146 2.52 -2.81 7.87
C GLU A 146 3.69 -2.08 8.54
N ALA A 147 3.67 -1.93 9.87
CA ALA A 147 4.79 -1.36 10.62
C ALA A 147 6.07 -2.21 10.48
N ASP A 148 5.97 -3.53 10.58
CA ASP A 148 7.07 -4.47 10.30
C ASP A 148 7.64 -4.25 8.89
N ALA A 149 6.76 -4.08 7.89
CA ALA A 149 7.15 -3.88 6.50
C ALA A 149 7.86 -2.54 6.26
N VAL A 150 7.40 -1.46 6.90
CA VAL A 150 8.09 -0.15 6.87
C VAL A 150 9.47 -0.24 7.52
N SER A 151 9.55 -0.88 8.69
CA SER A 151 10.83 -1.07 9.41
C SER A 151 11.83 -1.86 8.57
N ALA A 152 11.40 -2.98 7.99
CA ALA A 152 12.25 -3.82 7.16
C ALA A 152 12.68 -3.10 5.86
N ALA A 153 11.76 -2.39 5.20
CA ALA A 153 12.08 -1.59 4.01
C ALA A 153 13.05 -0.44 4.32
N THR A 154 12.99 0.13 5.52
CA THR A 154 13.95 1.14 5.99
C THR A 154 15.34 0.52 6.20
N GLN A 155 15.41 -0.64 6.85
CA GLN A 155 16.67 -1.37 7.04
C GLN A 155 17.29 -1.83 5.72
N ALA A 156 16.46 -2.16 4.72
CA ALA A 156 16.88 -2.48 3.36
C ALA A 156 17.31 -1.24 2.54
N GLY A 157 17.14 -0.02 3.07
CA GLY A 157 17.49 1.23 2.39
C GLY A 157 16.51 1.63 1.28
N TRP A 158 15.38 0.95 1.14
CA TRP A 158 14.35 1.26 0.14
C TRP A 158 13.55 2.52 0.49
N ILE A 159 13.41 2.79 1.79
CA ILE A 159 12.65 3.92 2.33
C ILE A 159 13.55 4.70 3.28
N ARG A 160 13.54 6.03 3.18
CA ARG A 160 14.22 6.92 4.12
C ARG A 160 13.20 7.64 4.99
N PRO A 161 13.25 7.47 6.32
CA PRO A 161 12.37 8.20 7.24
C PRO A 161 12.49 9.71 7.04
N GLY A 162 11.35 10.39 6.89
CA GLY A 162 11.28 11.84 6.68
C GLY A 162 11.54 12.32 5.24
N GLU A 163 11.86 11.42 4.31
CA GLU A 163 11.89 11.75 2.89
C GLU A 163 10.46 11.86 2.36
N SER A 164 10.20 12.88 1.53
CA SER A 164 8.91 12.97 0.85
C SER A 164 8.72 11.75 -0.05
N VAL A 165 7.55 11.12 0.07
CA VAL A 165 7.11 10.07 -0.84
C VAL A 165 7.14 10.63 -2.26
N PRO A 166 7.77 9.94 -3.22
CA PRO A 166 7.78 10.42 -4.59
C PRO A 166 6.35 10.47 -5.12
N SER A 167 5.99 11.60 -5.73
CA SER A 167 4.68 11.75 -6.37
C SER A 167 4.59 10.77 -7.53
N VAL A 168 3.51 10.00 -7.57
CA VAL A 168 3.24 9.03 -8.64
C VAL A 168 2.12 9.59 -9.51
N ASP A 169 2.38 9.75 -10.81
CA ASP A 169 1.34 10.13 -11.76
C ASP A 169 0.35 8.97 -11.94
N ILE A 170 -0.89 9.17 -11.51
CA ILE A 170 -1.97 8.17 -11.58
C ILE A 170 -2.65 8.12 -12.96
N GLY A 171 -2.28 9.02 -13.88
CA GLY A 171 -2.91 9.19 -15.19
C GLY A 171 -4.34 9.74 -15.10
N VAL A 172 -4.98 9.90 -16.27
CA VAL A 172 -6.40 10.28 -16.35
C VAL A 172 -7.26 9.08 -15.99
N ARG A 173 -8.22 9.27 -15.08
CA ARG A 173 -9.08 8.17 -14.63
C ARG A 173 -10.09 7.79 -15.70
N SER A 174 -10.48 6.51 -15.79
CA SER A 174 -11.46 6.05 -16.77
C SER A 174 -12.81 6.75 -16.64
N SER A 175 -13.23 7.14 -15.44
CA SER A 175 -14.44 7.95 -15.21
C SER A 175 -14.32 9.37 -15.79
N GLU A 176 -13.15 9.99 -15.66
CA GLU A 176 -12.87 11.31 -16.25
C GLU A 176 -12.81 11.21 -17.77
N VAL A 177 -12.16 10.18 -18.32
CA VAL A 177 -12.16 9.91 -19.77
C VAL A 177 -13.58 9.68 -20.29
N LEU A 178 -14.39 8.89 -19.59
CA LEU A 178 -15.80 8.69 -19.94
C LEU A 178 -16.58 10.01 -19.86
N SER A 179 -16.35 10.85 -18.86
CA SER A 179 -16.98 12.18 -18.79
C SER A 179 -16.57 13.11 -19.94
N MET A 180 -15.33 12.99 -20.44
CA MET A 180 -14.81 13.75 -21.59
C MET A 180 -15.33 13.24 -22.94
N LEU A 181 -15.71 11.96 -23.04
CA LEU A 181 -16.25 11.34 -24.25
C LEU A 181 -17.78 11.50 -24.40
N HIS A 182 -18.45 12.05 -23.38
CA HIS A 182 -19.90 12.26 -23.37
C HIS A 182 -20.29 13.73 -23.60
N PHE A 183 -19.45 14.51 -24.28
CA PHE A 183 -19.78 15.87 -24.78
C PHE A 183 -20.26 15.84 -26.23
#